data_AF-A0AA43EQP0-F1
#
_entry.id   AF-A0AA43EQP0-F1
#
_cell.length_a   1.000
_cell.length_b   1.000
_cell.length_c   1.000
_cell.angle_alpha   90.00
_cell.angle_beta   90.00
_cell.angle_gamma   90.00
#
_symmetry.space_group_name_H-M   'P 1'
#
loop_
_entity.id
_entity.type
_entity.pdbx_description
1 polymer ?
#
loop_
_entity_poly.entity_id
_entity_poly.type
_entity_poly.pdbx_seq_one_letter_code
_entity_poly.pdbx_strand_id
1 'polypeptide(L)' 'MTTLPQTPRTELPDRLCTWCKVLMKKRLVGGNRFIHYTCPKCIFQHTSRLAQKV' A
#
# COMPACT_ATOMS: atom_id res chain seq x y z
N MET A 1 24.62 9.87 6.17
CA MET A 1 23.50 9.31 5.38
C MET A 1 22.30 9.27 6.30
N THR A 2 21.37 10.21 6.14
CA THR A 2 20.28 10.43 7.10
C THR A 2 19.15 9.44 6.85
N THR A 3 19.07 8.40 7.66
CA THR A 3 17.98 7.43 7.65
C THR A 3 16.71 8.13 8.14
N LEU A 4 15.80 8.45 7.22
CA LEU A 4 14.46 8.95 7.54
C LEU A 4 13.76 7.94 8.47
N PRO A 5 13.06 8.38 9.52
CA PRO A 5 12.27 7.50 10.35
C PRO A 5 11.15 6.92 9.49
N GLN A 6 11.32 5.68 9.04
CA GLN A 6 10.24 4.92 8.43
C GLN A 6 9.28 4.55 9.54
N THR A 7 8.35 5.47 9.83
CA THR A 7 7.14 5.19 10.63
C THR A 7 6.59 3.85 10.17
N PRO A 8 6.28 2.91 11.08
CA PRO A 8 5.96 1.55 10.70
C PRO A 8 4.74 1.55 9.76
N ARG A 9 5.01 1.43 8.46
CA ARG A 9 4.08 0.94 7.44
C ARG A 9 3.76 -0.55 7.65
N THR A 10 4.08 -1.07 8.83
CA THR A 10 4.39 -2.46 9.17
C THR A 10 3.15 -3.34 9.29
N GLU A 11 1.95 -2.77 9.37
CA GLU A 11 0.74 -3.61 9.46
C GLU A 11 0.04 -3.89 8.13
N LEU A 12 0.31 -3.09 7.09
CA LEU A 12 -0.33 -3.29 5.79
C LEU A 12 0.60 -4.05 4.86
N PRO A 13 0.13 -5.07 4.12
CA PRO A 13 0.96 -5.75 3.15
C PRO A 13 1.49 -4.79 2.08
N ASP A 14 2.75 -4.95 1.70
CA ASP A 14 3.30 -4.25 0.54
C ASP A 14 2.87 -4.92 -0.76
N ARG A 15 2.73 -4.12 -1.82
CA ARG A 15 2.35 -4.61 -3.15
C ARG A 15 3.11 -3.89 -4.24
N LEU A 16 3.57 -4.65 -5.23
CA LEU A 16 4.19 -4.12 -6.43
C LEU A 16 3.14 -3.79 -7.49
N CYS A 17 3.40 -2.75 -8.27
CA CYS A 17 2.59 -2.44 -9.45
C CYS A 17 2.71 -3.57 -10.48
N THR A 18 1.58 -4.01 -11.03
CA THR A 18 1.53 -5.06 -12.07
C THR A 18 2.44 -4.75 -13.26
N TRP A 19 2.50 -3.47 -13.66
CA TRP A 19 3.23 -3.01 -14.85
C TRP A 19 4.66 -2.60 -14.51
N CYS A 20 4.82 -1.60 -13.65
CA CYS A 20 6.13 -1.01 -13.38
C CYS A 20 7.00 -1.83 -12.43
N LYS A 21 6.42 -2.82 -11.74
CA LYS A 21 7.09 -3.63 -10.69
C LYS A 21 7.73 -2.81 -9.57
N VAL A 22 7.26 -1.59 -9.34
CA VAL A 22 7.69 -0.72 -8.23
C VAL A 22 6.72 -0.81 -7.05
N LEU A 23 7.21 -0.48 -5.84
CA LEU A 23 6.39 -0.40 -4.64
C LEU A 23 5.28 0.65 -4.80
N MET A 24 4.04 0.22 -4.57
CA MET A 24 2.88 1.09 -4.60
C MET A 24 2.73 1.83 -3.26
N LYS A 25 2.22 3.07 -3.33
CA LYS A 25 1.75 3.78 -2.13
C LYS A 25 0.50 3.07 -1.62
N LYS A 26 0.41 2.79 -0.32
CA LYS A 26 -0.73 2.12 0.31
C LYS A 26 -1.43 3.04 1.32
N ARG A 27 -2.77 2.97 1.39
CA ARG A 27 -3.60 3.74 2.33
C ARG A 27 -4.80 2.91 2.77
N LEU A 28 -5.09 2.90 4.07
CA LEU A 28 -6.33 2.36 4.61
C LEU A 28 -7.50 3.30 4.29
N VAL A 29 -8.59 2.75 3.78
CA VAL A 29 -9.82 3.46 3.46
C VAL A 29 -11.04 2.64 3.88
N GLY A 30 -12.22 3.27 3.87
CA GLY A 30 -13.48 2.61 4.20
C GLY A 30 -13.54 2.09 5.63
N GLY A 31 -13.11 2.90 6.60
CA GLY A 31 -13.08 2.54 8.03
C GLY A 31 -12.11 1.39 8.33
N ASN A 32 -10.93 1.42 7.72
CA ASN A 32 -9.87 0.42 7.87
C ASN A 32 -10.19 -0.97 7.31
N ARG A 33 -11.15 -1.07 6.38
CA ARG A 33 -11.56 -2.34 5.77
C ARG A 33 -10.90 -2.63 4.43
N PHE A 34 -10.34 -1.60 3.79
CA PHE A 34 -9.73 -1.71 2.48
C PHE A 34 -8.39 -1.02 2.46
N ILE A 35 -7.47 -1.56 1.66
CA ILE A 35 -6.18 -0.97 1.35
C ILE A 35 -6.24 -0.53 -0.11
N HIS A 36 -6.14 0.77 -0.34
CA HIS A 36 -5.92 1.34 -1.66
C HIS A 36 -4.42 1.42 -1.92
N TYR A 37 -4.00 0.81 -3.03
CA TYR A 37 -2.67 0.88 -3.59
C TYR A 37 -2.67 1.80 -4.80
N THR A 38 -1.68 2.67 -4.92
CA THR A 38 -1.47 3.52 -6.09
C THR A 38 -0.02 3.50 -6.53
N CYS A 39 0.23 3.21 -7.80
CA CYS A 39 1.56 3.22 -8.39
C CYS A 39 2.04 4.67 -8.52
N PRO A 40 3.24 5.02 -8.01
CA PRO A 40 3.78 6.38 -8.15
C PRO A 40 4.27 6.70 -9.56
N LYS A 41 4.44 5.69 -10.43
CA LYS A 41 5.01 5.85 -11.78
C LYS A 41 3.93 5.94 -12.86
N CYS A 42 2.96 5.03 -12.84
CA CYS A 42 1.94 4.92 -13.89
C CYS A 42 0.52 5.16 -13.39
N ILE A 43 0.34 5.71 -12.18
CA ILE A 43 -0.95 6.00 -11.52
C ILE A 43 -1.92 4.82 -11.36
N PHE A 44 -1.52 3.59 -11.74
CA PHE A 44 -2.33 2.40 -11.61
C PHE A 44 -2.83 2.22 -10.18
N GLN A 45 -4.12 1.97 -10.02
CA GLN A 45 -4.77 1.80 -8.72
C GLN A 45 -5.19 0.35 -8.52
N HIS A 46 -5.13 -0.10 -7.27
CA HIS A 46 -5.68 -1.39 -6.89
C HIS A 46 -6.21 -1.34 -5.47
N THR A 47 -7.32 -2.00 -5.22
CA THR A 47 -7.91 -2.09 -3.89
C THR A 47 -7.91 -3.53 -3.42
N SER A 48 -7.36 -3.77 -2.24
CA SER A 48 -7.46 -5.07 -1.57
C SER A 48 -8.28 -4.92 -0.30
N ARG A 49 -9.20 -5.85 -0.06
CA ARG A 49 -9.92 -5.92 1.21
C ARG A 49 -8.96 -6.39 2.30
N LEU A 50 -8.85 -5.65 3.39
CA LEU A 50 -8.17 -6.12 4.59
C LEU A 50 -9.07 -7.23 5.15
N ALA A 51 -8.67 -8.48 5.00
CA ALA A 51 -9.37 -9.57 5.65
C ALA A 51 -9.30 -9.32 7.16
N GLN A 52 -10.44 -9.02 7.78
CA GLN A 52 -10.55 -9.20 9.23
C GLN A 52 -10.29 -10.68 9.45
N LYS A 53 -9.20 -11.02 10.16
CA LYS A 53 -9.10 -12.33 10.80
C LYS A 53 -10.30 -12.40 11.74
N VAL A 54 -11.34 -13.10 11.31
CA VAL A 54 -12.42 -13.60 12.17
C VAL A 54 -11.84 -14.74 13.00
#